data_AF-A0A662U1K0-F1
#
_entry.id   AF-A0A662U1K0-F1
#
_cell.length_a   1.000
_cell.length_b   1.000
_cell.length_c   1.000
_cell.angle_alpha   90.00
_cell.angle_beta   90.00
_cell.angle_gamma   90.00
#
_symmetry.space_group_name_H-M   'P 1'
#
loop_
_entity.id
_entity.type
_entity.pdbx_description
1 polymer ?
#
loop_
_entity_poly.entity_id
_entity_poly.type
_entity_poly.pdbx_seq_one_letter_code
_entity_poly.pdbx_strand_id
1 'polypeptide(L)' 'MRFAALFSGGKDSTYALHLAMLKGLEIVCLITLKPLREDSWMFHYPSVEITKL' A
#
# COMPACT_ATOMS: atom_id res chain seq x y z
N MET A 1 11.54 3.14 15.56
CA MET A 1 10.07 3.05 15.62
C MET A 1 9.63 2.38 14.34
N ARG A 2 8.78 1.35 14.42
CA ARG A 2 8.44 0.48 13.28
C ARG A 2 7.13 0.92 12.64
N PHE A 3 7.07 0.95 11.32
CA PHE A 3 5.92 1.45 10.56
C PHE A 3 5.40 0.41 9.56
N ALA A 4 4.11 0.52 9.26
CA ALA A 4 3.47 -0.23 8.18
C ALA A 4 2.99 0.76 7.10
N ALA A 5 3.09 0.38 5.83
CA ALA A 5 2.60 1.20 4.72
C ALA A 5 1.36 0.56 4.10
N LEU A 6 0.30 1.35 3.92
CA LEU A 6 -0.82 0.94 3.08
C LEU A 6 -0.35 0.94 1.62
N PHE A 7 -0.51 -0.21 0.96
CA PHE A 7 0.08 -0.45 -0.34
C PHE A 7 -0.92 -1.13 -1.28
N SER A 8 -1.27 -0.44 -2.37
CA SER A 8 -2.16 -0.97 -3.41
C SER A 8 -1.40 -1.39 -4.67
N GLY A 9 -0.08 -1.15 -4.74
CA GLY A 9 0.73 -1.35 -5.95
C GLY A 9 0.61 -0.20 -6.96
N GLY A 10 -0.32 0.73 -6.75
CA GLY A 10 -0.48 1.92 -7.57
C GLY A 10 0.61 2.96 -7.29
N LYS A 11 0.83 3.85 -8.28
CA LYS A 11 1.88 4.88 -8.26
C LYS A 11 1.92 5.71 -6.98
N ASP A 12 0.75 6.06 -6.44
CA ASP A 12 0.65 6.95 -5.28
C ASP A 12 1.09 6.23 -3.99
N SER A 13 0.69 4.97 -3.81
CA SER A 13 1.13 4.15 -2.68
C SER A 13 2.62 3.81 -2.76
N THR A 14 3.14 3.55 -3.96
CA THR A 14 4.57 3.33 -4.21
C THR A 14 5.39 4.57 -3.91
N TYR A 15 4.91 5.75 -4.32
CA TYR A 15 5.59 7.01 -4.04
C TYR A 15 5.56 7.36 -2.55
N ALA A 16 4.45 7.13 -1.86
CA ALA A 16 4.36 7.30 -0.41
C ALA A 16 5.36 6.40 0.34
N LEU A 17 5.45 5.12 -0.05
CA LEU A 17 6.46 4.19 0.49
C LEU A 17 7.88 4.68 0.22
N HIS A 18 8.18 5.11 -1.01
CA HIS A 18 9.48 5.64 -1.39
C HIS A 18 9.88 6.86 -0.54
N LEU A 19 8.96 7.82 -0.35
CA LEU A 19 9.19 8.99 0.50
C LEU A 19 9.41 8.60 1.96
N ALA A 20 8.67 7.62 2.48
CA ALA A 20 8.85 7.13 3.83
C ALA A 20 10.24 6.52 4.04
N MET A 21 10.71 5.73 3.08
CA MET A 21 12.07 5.15 3.09
C MET A 21 13.14 6.24 3.02
N LEU A 22 12.98 7.25 2.14
CA LEU A 22 13.91 8.38 2.05
C LEU A 22 13.98 9.21 3.34
N LYS A 23 12.90 9.25 4.11
CA LYS A 23 12.85 9.90 5.43
C LYS A 23 13.45 9.03 6.56
N GLY A 24 13.98 7.86 6.25
CA GLY A 24 14.56 6.94 7.23
C GLY A 24 13.53 6.22 8.11
N LEU A 25 12.26 6.14 7.67
CA LEU A 25 11.25 5.37 8.39
C LEU A 25 11.50 3.88 8.20
N GLU A 26 11.50 3.13 9.30
CA GLU A 26 11.64 1.68 9.31
C GLU A 26 10.30 1.04 8.92
N ILE A 27 10.06 0.86 7.62
CA ILE A 27 8.87 0.16 7.11
C ILE A 27 9.10 -1.34 7.21
N VAL A 28 8.29 -2.02 8.02
CA VAL A 28 8.48 -3.45 8.33
C VAL A 28 7.46 -4.35 7.67
N CYS A 29 6.39 -3.78 7.12
CA CYS A 29 5.41 -4.51 6.33
C CYS A 29 4.63 -3.59 5.40
N LEU A 30 4.15 -4.17 4.30
CA LEU A 30 3.19 -3.57 3.39
C LEU A 30 1.81 -4.19 3.65
N ILE A 31 0.78 -3.37 3.70
CA ILE A 31 -0.60 -3.77 3.96
C ILE A 31 -1.44 -3.47 2.73
N THR A 32 -1.92 -4.53 2.08
CA THR A 32 -2.85 -4.43 0.95
C THR A 32 -4.25 -4.82 1.41
N LEU A 33 -5.24 -4.00 1.05
CA LEU A 33 -6.65 -4.22 1.38
C LEU A 33 -7.44 -4.50 0.11
N LYS A 34 -8.19 -5.61 0.11
CA LYS A 34 -9.16 -5.93 -0.93
C LYS A 34 -10.56 -5.86 -0.30
N PRO A 35 -11.40 -4.87 -0.66
CA PRO A 35 -12.76 -4.79 -0.16
C PRO A 35 -13.57 -5.96 -0.72
N LEU A 36 -14.50 -6.48 0.09
CA LEU A 36 -15.47 -7.49 -0.37
C LEU A 36 -16.53 -6.89 -1.31
N ARG A 37 -16.78 -5.59 -1.17
CA ARG A 37 -17.75 -4.84 -1.97
C ARG A 37 -17.06 -4.26 -3.20
N GLU A 38 -17.57 -4.56 -4.38
CA GLU A 38 -16.99 -4.12 -5.66
C GLU A 38 -17.11 -2.61 -5.89
N ASP A 39 -18.15 -1.96 -5.39
CA ASP A 39 -18.34 -0.50 -5.45
C ASP A 39 -17.72 0.20 -4.23
N SER A 40 -16.56 -0.26 -3.75
CA SER A 40 -15.83 0.43 -2.70
C SER A 40 -15.20 1.72 -3.23
N TRP A 41 -15.54 2.84 -2.60
CA TRP A 41 -14.98 4.16 -2.92
C TRP A 41 -13.68 4.45 -2.16
N MET A 42 -13.40 3.68 -1.10
CA MET A 42 -12.35 3.98 -0.13
C MET A 42 -10.99 3.37 -0.49
N PHE A 43 -11.00 2.15 -1.05
CA PHE A 43 -9.75 1.43 -1.34
C PHE A 43 -9.59 1.17 -2.82
N HIS A 44 -8.40 1.47 -3.33
CA HIS A 44 -7.97 1.00 -4.63
C HIS A 44 -7.74 -0.51 -4.53
N TYR A 45 -8.53 -1.29 -5.25
CA TYR A 45 -8.45 -2.74 -5.32
C TYR A 45 -8.25 -3.35 -6.72
N PRO A 46 -8.37 -2.63 -7.85
CA PRO A 46 -7.94 -3.17 -9.13
C PRO A 46 -6.49 -3.66 -9.07
N SER A 47 -6.26 -4.88 -9.56
CA SER A 47 -4.93 -5.52 -9.65
C SER A 47 -4.16 -5.68 -8.33
N VAL A 48 -4.79 -5.53 -7.16
CA VAL A 48 -4.09 -5.66 -5.86
C VAL A 48 -3.53 -7.05 -5.57
N GLU A 49 -3.94 -8.08 -6.31
CA GLU A 49 -3.33 -9.41 -6.19
C GLU A 49 -1.85 -9.42 -6.62
N ILE A 50 -1.42 -8.46 -7.45
CA ILE A 50 -0.03 -8.32 -7.92
C ILE A 50 0.90 -7.86 -6.78
N THR A 51 0.38 -7.21 -5.73
CA THR A 51 1.22 -6.73 -4.61
C THR A 51 1.79 -7.84 -3.73
N LYS A 52 1.37 -9.09 -3.94
CA LYS A 52 1.85 -10.28 -3.22
C LYS A 52 3.19 -10.83 -3.74
N LEU A 53 3.67 -10.31 -4.86
CA LEU A 53 4.92 -10.73 -5.52
C LEU A 53 6.16 -10.52 -4.64
#